data_AF-A0A531KFS1-F1
#
_entry.id   AF-A0A531KFS1-F1
#
_cell.length_a   1.000
_cell.length_b   1.000
_cell.length_c   1.000
_cell.angle_alpha   90.00
_cell.angle_beta   90.00
_cell.angle_gamma   90.00
#
_symmetry.space_group_name_H-M   'P 1'
#
loop_
_entity.id
_entity.type
_entity.pdbx_description
1 polymer ?
#
loop_
_entity_poly.entity_id
_entity_poly.type
_entity_poly.pdbx_seq_one_letter_code
_entity_poly.pdbx_strand_id
1 'polypeptide(L)'
;MSALIVEARIAQRQGNLREARNKLEAAVAIEDGLAYMEPAYWYYPVRQTLGAVHMAMGEHEAAAAAFAHVLEQTPNNAWALWGLREVFRRTGRAADAEEMDARFKAAWVGAPDFLGIERL
;
A
#
# COMPACT_ATOMS: atom_id res chain seq x y z
N MET A 1 10.24 -1.38 15.12
CA MET A 1 9.30 -1.37 13.98
C MET A 1 7.95 -0.76 14.35
N SER A 2 7.25 -1.22 15.39
CA SER A 2 5.91 -0.75 15.76
C SER A 2 5.80 0.76 16.02
N ALA A 3 6.78 1.37 16.69
CA ALA A 3 6.80 2.82 16.94
C ALA A 3 6.85 3.63 15.64
N LEU A 4 7.70 3.22 14.68
CA LEU A 4 7.83 3.90 13.38
C LEU A 4 6.51 3.94 12.62
N ILE A 5 5.74 2.85 12.66
CA ILE A 5 4.44 2.75 11.98
C ILE A 5 3.41 3.67 12.64
N VAL A 6 3.32 3.66 13.97
CA VAL A 6 2.37 4.53 14.69
C VAL A 6 2.70 6.00 14.41
N GLU A 7 3.97 6.37 14.52
CA GLU A 7 4.42 7.72 14.22
C GLU A 7 4.18 8.10 12.75
N ALA A 8 4.39 7.17 11.82
CA ALA A 8 4.11 7.41 10.41
C ALA A 8 2.62 7.68 10.16
N ARG A 9 1.73 6.91 10.78
CA ARG A 9 0.27 7.11 10.66
C ARG A 9 -0.18 8.42 11.28
N ILE A 10 0.42 8.83 12.40
CA ILE A 10 0.18 10.15 13.00
C ILE A 10 0.62 11.25 12.02
N ALA A 11 1.84 11.15 11.49
CA ALA A 11 2.37 12.13 10.53
C ALA A 11 1.51 12.19 9.25
N GLN A 12 1.08 11.04 8.72
CA GLN A 12 0.18 10.95 7.56
C GLN A 12 -1.15 11.67 7.84
N ARG A 13 -1.76 11.41 9.02
CA ARG A 13 -3.01 12.08 9.45
C ARG A 13 -2.86 13.58 9.63
N GLN A 14 -1.67 14.04 9.99
CA GLN A 14 -1.34 15.47 10.13
C GLN A 14 -0.96 16.13 8.79
N GLY A 15 -0.94 15.37 7.69
CA GLY A 15 -0.50 15.85 6.38
C GLY A 15 1.03 15.99 6.25
N ASN A 16 1.81 15.58 7.26
CA ASN A 16 3.26 15.54 7.18
C ASN A 16 3.74 14.29 6.41
N LEU A 17 3.43 14.26 5.11
CA LEU A 17 3.64 13.09 4.26
C LEU A 17 5.12 12.71 4.12
N ARG A 18 6.03 13.71 4.15
CA ARG A 18 7.47 13.46 4.10
C ARG A 18 7.96 12.70 5.32
N GLU A 19 7.50 13.10 6.51
CA GLU A 19 7.84 12.39 7.75
C GLU A 19 7.23 10.99 7.75
N ALA A 20 5.97 10.85 7.32
CA ALA A 20 5.30 9.55 7.21
C ALA A 20 6.09 8.60 6.29
N ARG A 21 6.50 9.07 5.12
CA ARG A 21 7.31 8.30 4.16
C ARG A 21 8.63 7.84 4.79
N ASN A 22 9.41 8.76 5.36
CA ASN A 22 10.71 8.42 5.95
C ASN A 22 10.59 7.35 7.04
N LYS A 23 9.54 7.43 7.87
CA LYS A 23 9.29 6.45 8.93
C LYS A 23 8.84 5.09 8.38
N LEU A 24 8.03 5.08 7.32
CA LEU A 24 7.59 3.86 6.65
C LEU A 24 8.74 3.19 5.89
N GLU A 25 9.58 3.93 5.19
CA GLU A 25 10.80 3.41 4.55
C GLU A 25 11.74 2.78 5.58
N ALA A 26 11.92 3.41 6.75
CA ALA A 26 12.68 2.82 7.84
C ALA A 26 12.02 1.54 8.39
N ALA A 27 10.69 1.48 8.46
CA ALA A 27 9.97 0.28 8.87
C ALA A 27 10.13 -0.86 7.84
N VAL A 28 10.05 -0.56 6.54
CA VAL A 28 10.29 -1.51 5.45
C VAL A 28 11.71 -2.06 5.50
N ALA A 29 12.72 -1.21 5.71
CA ALA A 29 14.11 -1.67 5.81
C ALA A 29 14.33 -2.65 6.98
N ILE A 30 13.62 -2.46 8.10
CA ILE A 30 13.65 -3.41 9.21
C ILE A 30 12.91 -4.70 8.83
N GLU A 31 11.77 -4.62 8.15
CA GLU A 31 10.96 -5.76 7.68
C GLU A 31 11.74 -6.64 6.69
N ASP A 32 12.40 -6.05 5.71
CA ASP A 32 13.25 -6.74 4.73
C ASP A 32 14.45 -7.45 5.36
N GLY A 33 14.91 -6.96 6.52
CA GLY A 33 15.99 -7.57 7.30
C GLY A 33 15.55 -8.72 8.20
N LEU A 34 14.25 -8.99 8.32
CA LEU A 34 13.76 -10.12 9.12
C LEU A 34 13.95 -11.43 8.34
N ALA A 35 14.45 -12.47 9.02
CA ALA A 35 14.54 -13.80 8.43
C ALA A 35 13.14 -14.32 8.09
N TYR A 36 12.99 -14.88 6.87
CA TYR A 36 11.75 -15.53 6.45
C TYR A 36 11.39 -16.68 7.41
N MET A 37 10.20 -16.61 8.01
CA MET A 37 9.65 -17.67 8.85
C MET A 37 8.11 -17.67 8.79
N GLU A 38 7.51 -18.86 8.89
CA GLU A 38 6.06 -19.02 9.00
C GLU A 38 5.67 -19.39 10.43
N PRO A 39 4.74 -18.65 11.06
CA PRO A 39 4.05 -17.45 10.55
C PRO A 39 4.95 -16.19 10.56
N ALA A 40 4.64 -15.24 9.68
CA ALA A 40 5.39 -13.98 9.57
C ALA A 40 5.45 -13.25 10.91
N TYR A 41 6.63 -12.70 11.25
CA TYR A 41 6.87 -12.01 12.53
C TYR A 41 6.02 -10.75 12.71
N TRP A 42 5.48 -10.21 11.61
CA TRP A 42 4.77 -8.93 11.60
C TRP A 42 3.61 -8.95 10.60
N TYR A 43 2.40 -8.57 11.04
CA TYR A 43 1.16 -8.64 10.26
C TYR A 43 0.71 -7.28 9.68
N TYR A 44 1.34 -6.17 10.09
CA TYR A 44 0.92 -4.84 9.63
C TYR A 44 1.38 -4.61 8.18
N PRO A 45 0.53 -4.12 7.26
CA PRO A 45 0.86 -4.00 5.85
C PRO A 45 1.69 -2.73 5.57
N VAL A 46 2.94 -2.68 6.03
CA VAL A 46 3.81 -1.49 5.98
C VAL A 46 3.95 -0.93 4.56
N ARG A 47 4.25 -1.81 3.58
CA ARG A 47 4.40 -1.43 2.17
C ARG A 47 3.10 -0.92 1.53
N GLN A 48 1.94 -1.42 1.97
CA GLN A 48 0.64 -0.92 1.54
C GLN A 48 0.40 0.51 2.03
N THR A 49 0.68 0.78 3.31
CA THR A 49 0.58 2.14 3.87
C THR A 49 1.60 3.08 3.20
N LEU A 50 2.82 2.62 2.90
CA LEU A 50 3.80 3.38 2.13
C LEU A 50 3.29 3.76 0.72
N GLY A 51 2.66 2.82 0.02
CA GLY A 51 2.00 3.08 -1.27
C GLY A 51 0.92 4.17 -1.18
N ALA A 52 0.11 4.15 -0.12
CA ALA A 52 -0.89 5.19 0.12
C ALA A 52 -0.28 6.57 0.41
N VAL A 53 0.85 6.64 1.13
CA VAL A 53 1.59 7.88 1.36
C VAL A 53 2.17 8.42 0.04
N HIS A 54 2.79 7.58 -0.78
CA HIS A 54 3.28 7.98 -2.11
C HIS A 54 2.15 8.52 -2.99
N MET A 55 0.97 7.88 -2.97
CA MET A 55 -0.22 8.38 -3.68
C MET A 55 -0.63 9.77 -3.20
N ALA A 56 -0.68 10.00 -1.89
CA ALA A 56 -1.01 11.30 -1.32
C ALA A 56 0.02 12.38 -1.69
N MET A 57 1.28 11.99 -1.91
CA MET A 57 2.36 12.88 -2.37
C MET A 57 2.37 13.11 -3.90
N GLY A 58 1.55 12.40 -4.67
CA GLY A 58 1.57 12.42 -6.13
C GLY A 58 2.74 11.65 -6.76
N GLU A 59 3.44 10.83 -5.97
CA GLU A 59 4.58 10.00 -6.37
C GLU A 59 4.07 8.67 -6.97
N HIS A 60 3.35 8.76 -8.09
CA HIS A 60 2.59 7.65 -8.68
C HIS A 60 3.45 6.41 -9.01
N GLU A 61 4.67 6.59 -9.51
CA GLU A 61 5.58 5.47 -9.81
C GLU A 61 6.01 4.72 -8.54
N ALA A 62 6.35 5.45 -7.47
CA ALA A 62 6.71 4.86 -6.19
C ALA A 62 5.52 4.14 -5.54
N ALA A 63 4.32 4.71 -5.66
CA ALA A 63 3.09 4.07 -5.23
C ALA A 63 2.82 2.76 -5.98
N ALA A 64 2.94 2.75 -7.32
CA ALA A 64 2.78 1.54 -8.12
C ALA A 64 3.76 0.44 -7.68
N ALA A 65 5.04 0.78 -7.51
CA ALA A 65 6.05 -0.17 -7.07
C ALA A 65 5.73 -0.77 -5.68
N ALA A 66 5.30 0.06 -4.73
CA ALA A 66 4.93 -0.40 -3.40
C ALA A 66 3.74 -1.38 -3.43
N PHE A 67 2.69 -1.08 -4.19
CA PHE A 67 1.53 -1.96 -4.32
C PHE A 67 1.84 -3.23 -5.14
N ALA A 68 2.64 -3.12 -6.20
CA ALA A 68 3.07 -4.28 -6.99
C ALA A 68 3.83 -5.30 -6.12
N HIS A 69 4.73 -4.82 -5.27
CA HIS A 69 5.45 -5.67 -4.32
C HIS A 69 4.49 -6.38 -3.35
N VAL A 70 3.41 -5.71 -2.90
CA VAL A 70 2.40 -6.38 -2.07
C VAL A 70 1.70 -7.49 -2.85
N LEU A 71 1.44 -7.31 -4.15
CA LEU A 71 0.84 -8.35 -4.99
C LEU A 71 1.78 -9.50 -5.33
N GLU A 72 3.10 -9.27 -5.38
CA GLU A 72 4.07 -10.36 -5.53
C GLU A 72 4.01 -11.33 -4.35
N GLN A 73 3.86 -10.79 -3.13
CA GLN A 73 3.76 -11.59 -1.90
C GLN A 73 2.35 -12.11 -1.65
N THR A 74 1.33 -11.33 -2.04
CA THR A 74 -0.08 -11.65 -1.81
C THR A 74 -0.90 -11.26 -3.05
N PRO A 75 -0.97 -12.15 -4.08
CA PRO A 75 -1.54 -11.83 -5.40
C PRO A 75 -2.99 -11.34 -5.43
N ASN A 76 -3.75 -11.66 -4.37
CA ASN A 76 -5.16 -11.32 -4.21
C ASN A 76 -5.39 -10.27 -3.12
N ASN A 77 -4.37 -9.51 -2.72
CA ASN A 77 -4.54 -8.42 -1.76
C ASN A 77 -5.41 -7.31 -2.37
N ALA A 78 -6.65 -7.20 -1.89
CA ALA A 78 -7.65 -6.28 -2.41
C ALA A 78 -7.24 -4.80 -2.30
N TRP A 79 -6.51 -4.42 -1.24
CA TRP A 79 -6.04 -3.06 -1.04
C TRP A 79 -4.94 -2.67 -2.04
N ALA A 80 -4.01 -3.59 -2.31
CA ALA A 80 -2.96 -3.37 -3.30
C ALA A 80 -3.51 -3.34 -4.73
N LEU A 81 -4.48 -4.21 -5.05
CA LEU A 81 -5.20 -4.18 -6.34
C LEU A 81 -5.94 -2.84 -6.52
N TRP A 82 -6.64 -2.39 -5.48
CA TRP A 82 -7.33 -1.11 -5.50
C TRP A 82 -6.36 0.07 -5.63
N GLY A 83 -5.23 0.04 -4.91
CA GLY A 83 -4.17 1.05 -4.99
C GLY A 83 -3.56 1.18 -6.38
N LEU A 84 -3.18 0.05 -7.01
CA LEU A 84 -2.66 0.04 -8.38
C LEU A 84 -3.68 0.52 -9.41
N ARG A 85 -4.94 0.09 -9.29
CA ARG A 85 -6.02 0.61 -10.13
C ARG A 85 -6.08 2.14 -10.07
N GLU A 86 -6.03 2.72 -8.88
CA GLU A 86 -6.11 4.18 -8.71
C GLU A 86 -4.85 4.88 -9.25
N VAL A 87 -3.66 4.31 -9.06
CA VAL A 87 -2.43 4.80 -9.69
C VAL A 87 -2.59 4.85 -11.21
N PHE A 88 -3.03 3.74 -11.82
CA PHE A 88 -3.19 3.64 -13.27
C PHE A 88 -4.26 4.59 -13.82
N ARG A 89 -5.35 4.83 -13.08
CA ARG A 89 -6.33 5.85 -13.45
C ARG A 89 -5.71 7.25 -13.48
N ARG A 90 -4.88 7.60 -12.48
CA ARG A 90 -4.23 8.93 -12.39
C ARG A 90 -3.14 9.13 -13.42
N THR A 91 -2.47 8.07 -13.87
CA THR A 91 -1.41 8.13 -14.88
C THR A 91 -1.91 7.90 -16.32
N GLY A 92 -3.23 7.74 -16.52
CA GLY A 92 -3.83 7.58 -17.84
C GLY A 92 -3.71 6.17 -18.44
N ARG A 93 -3.29 5.19 -17.65
CA ARG A 93 -3.13 3.79 -18.04
C ARG A 93 -4.44 3.01 -17.90
N ALA A 94 -5.42 3.36 -18.74
CA ALA A 94 -6.79 2.86 -18.61
C ALA A 94 -6.92 1.32 -18.69
N ALA A 95 -6.22 0.67 -19.62
CA ALA A 95 -6.27 -0.79 -19.77
C ALA A 95 -5.75 -1.51 -18.52
N ASP A 96 -4.63 -1.04 -17.95
CA ASP A 96 -4.06 -1.61 -16.73
C ASP A 96 -4.99 -1.38 -15.53
N ALA A 97 -5.64 -0.21 -15.46
CA ALA A 97 -6.63 0.07 -14.43
C ALA A 97 -7.84 -0.87 -14.50
N GLU A 98 -8.32 -1.19 -15.70
CA GLU A 98 -9.41 -2.15 -15.91
C GLU A 98 -9.01 -3.58 -15.51
N GLU A 99 -7.78 -4.00 -15.83
CA GLU A 99 -7.26 -5.30 -15.40
C GLU A 99 -7.22 -5.40 -13.86
N MET A 100 -6.68 -4.38 -13.19
CA MET A 100 -6.63 -4.36 -11.72
C MET A 100 -8.03 -4.32 -11.10
N ASP A 101 -8.99 -3.62 -11.71
CA ASP A 101 -10.39 -3.61 -11.27
C ASP A 101 -11.05 -4.99 -11.42
N ALA A 102 -10.80 -5.71 -12.51
CA ALA A 102 -11.31 -7.06 -12.72
C ALA A 102 -10.73 -8.03 -11.68
N ARG A 103 -9.42 -7.97 -11.44
CA ARG A 103 -8.75 -8.75 -10.38
C ARG A 103 -9.27 -8.40 -9.00
N PHE A 104 -9.47 -7.11 -8.72
CA PHE A 104 -10.05 -6.65 -7.45
C PHE A 104 -11.45 -7.23 -7.23
N LYS A 105 -12.33 -7.17 -8.23
CA LYS A 105 -13.68 -7.75 -8.16
C LYS A 105 -13.68 -9.26 -7.95
N ALA A 106 -12.70 -9.98 -8.53
CA ALA A 106 -12.55 -11.41 -8.35
C ALA A 106 -12.00 -11.78 -6.95
N ALA A 107 -11.10 -10.96 -6.41
CA ALA A 107 -10.47 -11.18 -5.10
C ALA A 107 -11.34 -10.72 -3.92
N TRP A 108 -12.22 -9.72 -4.12
CA TRP A 108 -13.03 -9.12 -3.07
C TRP A 108 -14.38 -9.81 -2.90
N VAL A 109 -14.57 -10.47 -1.75
CA VAL A 109 -15.83 -11.17 -1.37
C VAL A 109 -16.74 -10.27 -0.48
N GLY A 110 -16.40 -8.99 -0.27
CA GLY A 110 -17.12 -8.05 0.60
C GLY A 110 -17.94 -6.96 -0.14
N ALA A 111 -18.61 -6.08 0.61
CA ALA A 111 -19.29 -4.91 0.04
C ALA A 111 -18.27 -3.82 -0.41
N PRO A 112 -18.41 -3.18 -1.58
CA PRO A 112 -17.46 -2.17 -2.11
C PRO A 112 -17.32 -0.91 -1.24
N ASP A 113 -18.31 -0.59 -0.42
CA ASP A 113 -18.43 0.67 0.34
C ASP A 113 -17.45 0.81 1.53
N PHE A 114 -16.54 -0.16 1.71
CA PHE A 114 -15.65 -0.22 2.87
C PHE A 114 -14.23 0.34 2.64
N LEU A 115 -13.89 0.67 1.39
CA LEU A 115 -12.53 1.04 0.97
C LEU A 115 -12.39 2.56 0.82
N GLY A 116 -11.33 3.12 1.42
CA GLY A 116 -10.97 4.53 1.25
C GLY A 116 -9.50 4.75 1.62
N ILE A 117 -8.86 5.73 0.98
CA ILE A 117 -7.43 6.09 1.20
C ILE A 117 -7.11 6.30 2.69
N GLU A 118 -8.07 6.80 3.46
CA GLU A 118 -7.88 7.09 4.88
C GLU A 118 -7.81 5.85 5.78
N ARG A 119 -8.02 4.66 5.22
CA ARG A 119 -7.99 3.38 5.94
C ARG A 119 -6.82 2.47 5.51
N LEU A 120 -6.05 2.87 4.50
CA LEU A 120 -4.75 2.29 4.14
C LEU A 120 -3.64 2.82 5.08
#